data_AF-A0A537APU6-F1
#
_entry.id   AF-A0A537APU6-F1
#
_cell.length_a   1.000
_cell.length_b   1.000
_cell.length_c   1.000
_cell.angle_alpha   90.00
_cell.angle_beta   90.00
_cell.angle_gamma   90.00
#
_symmetry.space_group_name_H-M   'P 1'
#
loop_
_entity.id
_entity.type
_entity.pdbx_description
1 polymer ?
#
loop_
_entity_poly.entity_id
_entity_poly.type
_entity_poly.pdbx_seq_one_letter_code
_entity_poly.pdbx_strand_id
1 'polypeptide(L)'
;MRNSAGASKPTFHAPMRLDWSDEKLQSLSQEQLLNLLENLDHQRAIGRVPEGAAATVDQRITSLLTSRNSAKRRKQLAQALVIDVPARDMA
;
A
#
# COMPACT_ATOMS: atom_id res chain seq x y z
N MET A 1 -35.94 -27.12 -31.26
CA MET A 1 -34.84 -26.15 -31.51
C MET A 1 -34.13 -25.93 -30.17
N ARG A 2 -32.83 -26.20 -30.07
CA ARG A 2 -32.07 -26.12 -28.81
C ARG A 2 -31.63 -24.68 -28.57
N ASN A 3 -32.16 -24.06 -27.52
CA ASN A 3 -31.77 -22.71 -27.08
C ASN A 3 -30.42 -22.83 -26.35
N SER A 4 -29.32 -22.55 -27.04
CA SER A 4 -27.99 -22.45 -26.45
C SER A 4 -27.91 -21.16 -25.62
N ALA A 5 -28.32 -21.23 -24.36
CA ALA A 5 -28.03 -20.20 -23.36
C ALA A 5 -26.50 -20.10 -23.21
N GLY A 6 -25.91 -19.14 -23.93
CA GLY A 6 -24.49 -18.85 -23.86
C GLY A 6 -24.14 -18.49 -22.42
N ALA A 7 -23.47 -19.41 -21.72
CA ALA A 7 -22.92 -19.17 -20.41
C ALA A 7 -21.92 -18.02 -20.53
N SER A 8 -22.30 -16.84 -20.04
CA SER A 8 -21.43 -15.67 -19.92
C SER A 8 -20.28 -16.04 -18.99
N LYS A 9 -19.12 -16.35 -19.57
CA LYS A 9 -17.90 -16.61 -18.79
C LYS A 9 -17.59 -15.35 -17.97
N PRO A 10 -17.26 -15.48 -16.67
CA PRO A 10 -16.87 -14.32 -15.87
C PRO A 10 -15.63 -13.69 -16.51
N THR A 11 -15.74 -12.40 -16.86
CA THR A 11 -14.62 -11.66 -17.42
C THR A 11 -13.68 -11.30 -16.27
N PHE A 12 -12.47 -11.84 -16.30
CA PHE A 12 -11.43 -11.44 -15.35
C PHE A 12 -10.96 -10.04 -15.72
N HIS A 13 -11.29 -9.06 -14.88
CA HIS A 13 -10.71 -7.74 -14.98
C HIS A 13 -9.36 -7.75 -14.25
N ALA A 14 -8.29 -7.48 -14.99
CA ALA A 14 -6.99 -7.27 -14.38
C ALA A 14 -7.10 -6.14 -13.34
N PRO A 15 -6.47 -6.25 -12.16
CA PRO A 15 -6.54 -5.20 -11.15
C PRO A 15 -6.08 -3.88 -11.77
N MET A 16 -6.96 -2.88 -11.81
CA MET A 16 -6.60 -1.55 -12.27
C MET A 16 -5.42 -1.07 -11.43
N ARG A 17 -4.28 -0.81 -12.08
CA ARG A 17 -3.19 -0.07 -11.44
C ARG A 17 -3.71 1.32 -11.17
N LEU A 18 -4.01 1.61 -9.91
CA LEU A 18 -4.37 2.96 -9.52
C LEU A 18 -3.12 3.81 -9.71
N ASP A 19 -3.14 4.67 -10.73
CA ASP A 19 -2.08 5.65 -10.93
C ASP A 19 -2.24 6.73 -9.85
N TRP A 20 -1.29 6.75 -8.91
CA TRP A 20 -1.23 7.70 -7.80
C TRP A 20 -0.51 8.96 -8.27
N SER A 21 -1.19 9.77 -9.09
CA SER A 21 -0.69 11.09 -9.50
C SER A 21 -0.57 12.03 -8.30
N ASP A 22 0.32 13.02 -8.37
CA ASP A 22 0.52 13.99 -7.29
C ASP A 22 -0.77 14.76 -6.97
N GLU A 23 -1.54 15.12 -8.00
CA GLU A 23 -2.84 15.79 -7.86
C GLU A 23 -3.82 14.97 -7.03
N LYS A 24 -3.90 13.65 -7.26
CA LYS A 24 -4.75 12.76 -6.47
C LYS A 24 -4.27 12.72 -5.03
N LEU A 25 -2.97 12.55 -4.81
CA LEU A 25 -2.41 12.50 -3.46
C LEU A 25 -2.67 13.80 -2.68
N GLN A 26 -2.54 14.96 -3.32
CA GLN A 26 -2.81 16.26 -2.71
C GLN A 26 -4.28 16.48 -2.34
N SER A 27 -5.21 15.84 -3.07
CA SER A 27 -6.65 15.92 -2.77
C SER A 27 -7.09 15.10 -1.56
N LEU A 28 -6.23 14.20 -1.05
CA LEU A 28 -6.56 13.29 0.04
C LEU A 28 -6.44 13.98 1.41
N SER A 29 -7.31 13.57 2.32
CA SER A 29 -7.19 13.94 3.73
C SER A 29 -5.98 13.26 4.38
N GLN A 30 -5.55 13.78 5.53
CA GLN A 30 -4.44 13.20 6.29
C GLN A 30 -4.70 11.75 6.72
N GLU A 31 -5.96 11.40 7.04
CA GLU A 31 -6.35 10.03 7.39
C GLU A 31 -6.27 9.11 6.16
N GLN A 32 -6.74 9.59 5.01
CA GLN A 32 -6.67 8.84 3.76
C GLN A 32 -5.22 8.58 3.33
N LEU A 33 -4.32 9.55 3.52
CA LEU A 33 -2.90 9.39 3.26
C LEU A 33 -2.25 8.34 4.17
N LEU A 34 -2.61 8.33 5.46
CA LEU A 34 -2.13 7.30 6.40
C LEU A 34 -2.64 5.90 6.02
N ASN A 35 -3.92 5.76 5.72
CA ASN A 35 -4.49 4.49 5.27
C ASN A 35 -3.84 4.01 3.96
N LEU A 36 -3.49 4.93 3.07
CA LEU A 36 -2.80 4.60 1.83
C LEU A 36 -1.39 4.07 2.09
N LEU A 37 -0.65 4.66 3.03
CA LEU A 37 0.66 4.16 3.45
C LEU A 37 0.58 2.76 4.06
N GLU A 38 -0.43 2.48 4.89
CA GLU A 38 -0.64 1.15 5.48
C GLU A 38 -0.96 0.10 4.40
N ASN A 39 -1.79 0.46 3.41
CA ASN A 39 -2.09 -0.42 2.28
C ASN A 39 -0.85 -0.64 1.39
N LEU A 40 -0.05 0.40 1.18
CA LEU A 40 1.19 0.31 0.42
C LEU A 40 2.19 -0.66 1.08
N ASP A 41 2.33 -0.60 2.41
CA ASP A 41 3.14 -1.57 3.15
C ASP A 41 2.63 -2.99 2.99
N HIS A 42 1.31 -3.20 3.08
CA HIS A 42 0.73 -4.52 2.90
C HIS A 42 0.99 -5.06 1.48
N GLN A 43 0.78 -4.23 0.46
CA GLN A 43 1.02 -4.61 -0.94
C GLN A 43 2.49 -4.90 -1.22
N ARG A 44 3.40 -4.16 -0.57
CA ARG A 44 4.84 -4.42 -0.61
C ARG A 44 5.18 -5.76 0.05
N ALA A 45 4.64 -6.03 1.24
CA ALA A 45 4.89 -7.25 1.99
C ALA A 45 4.42 -8.51 1.23
N ILE A 46 3.32 -8.44 0.48
CA ILE A 46 2.82 -9.56 -0.34
C ILE A 46 3.42 -9.59 -1.76
N GLY A 47 4.40 -8.74 -2.07
CA GLY A 47 5.10 -8.70 -3.36
C GLY A 47 4.27 -8.17 -4.53
N ARG A 48 3.14 -7.49 -4.27
CA ARG A 48 2.27 -6.92 -5.31
C ARG A 48 2.81 -5.62 -5.89
N VAL A 49 3.65 -4.92 -5.14
CA VAL A 49 4.33 -3.68 -5.56
C VAL A 49 5.84 -3.86 -5.36
N PRO A 50 6.67 -3.59 -6.40
CA PRO A 50 8.12 -3.63 -6.26
C PRO A 50 8.64 -2.63 -5.22
N GLU A 51 9.70 -2.99 -4.49
CA GLU A 51 10.26 -2.16 -3.40
C GLU A 51 10.56 -0.72 -3.85
N GLY A 52 11.20 -0.53 -5.00
CA GLY A 52 11.54 0.80 -5.51
C GLY A 52 10.32 1.65 -5.86
N ALA A 53 9.26 1.02 -6.38
CA ALA A 53 8.00 1.71 -6.66
C ALA A 53 7.28 2.08 -5.37
N ALA A 54 7.25 1.16 -4.39
CA ALA A 54 6.68 1.43 -3.07
C ALA A 54 7.42 2.56 -2.35
N ALA A 55 8.75 2.55 -2.34
CA ALA A 55 9.56 3.59 -1.71
C ALA A 55 9.30 4.98 -2.32
N THR A 56 9.17 5.06 -3.65
CA THR A 56 8.87 6.31 -4.35
C THR A 56 7.51 6.87 -3.94
N VAL A 57 6.48 6.02 -3.86
CA VAL A 57 5.13 6.43 -3.47
C VAL A 57 5.08 6.79 -1.98
N ASP A 58 5.74 6.03 -1.11
CA ASP A 58 5.83 6.31 0.32
C ASP A 58 6.46 7.69 0.59
N GLN A 59 7.55 8.04 -0.10
CA GLN A 59 8.19 9.36 0.01
C GLN A 59 7.25 10.49 -0.41
N ARG A 60 6.56 10.34 -1.54
CA ARG A 60 5.60 11.34 -2.04
C ARG A 60 4.46 11.55 -1.05
N ILE A 61 3.86 10.48 -0.54
CA ILE A 61 2.78 10.57 0.45
C ILE A 61 3.29 11.18 1.77
N THR A 62 4.46 10.75 2.25
CA THR A 62 5.05 11.25 3.49
C THR A 62 5.32 12.76 3.44
N SER A 63 5.69 13.30 2.26
CA SER A 63 5.88 14.74 2.07
C SER A 63 4.60 15.58 2.23
N LEU A 64 3.43 14.95 2.05
CA LEU A 64 2.12 15.59 2.18
C LEU A 64 1.54 15.48 3.60
N LEU A 65 2.18 14.70 4.48
CA LEU A 65 1.76 14.57 5.85
C LEU A 65 2.18 15.79 6.68
N THR A 66 1.31 16.20 7.60
CA THR A 66 1.70 17.15 8.64
C THR A 66 2.82 16.56 9.51
N SER A 67 3.60 17.42 10.17
CA SER A 67 4.70 17.02 11.05
C SER A 67 4.29 16.00 12.13
N ARG A 68 3.05 16.10 12.63
CA ARG A 68 2.50 15.15 13.61
C ARG A 68 2.31 13.75 12.99
N ASN A 69 1.75 13.69 11.80
CA ASN A 69 1.45 12.43 11.13
C ASN A 69 2.71 11.77 10.56
N SER A 70 3.67 12.55 10.07
CA SER A 70 4.98 12.03 9.68
C SER A 70 5.75 11.45 10.87
N ALA A 71 5.67 12.08 12.06
CA ALA A 71 6.20 11.50 13.29
C ALA A 71 5.49 10.20 13.68
N LYS A 72 4.16 10.13 13.57
CA LYS A 72 3.38 8.91 13.81
C LYS A 72 3.83 7.78 12.87
N ARG A 73 3.96 8.06 11.58
CA ARG A 73 4.41 7.11 10.55
C ARG A 73 5.80 6.55 10.87
N ARG A 74 6.76 7.41 11.20
CA ARG A 74 8.12 6.98 11.60
C ARG A 74 8.09 6.07 12.83
N LYS A 75 7.26 6.38 13.83
CA LYS A 75 7.11 5.54 15.03
C LYS A 75 6.51 4.17 14.69
N GLN A 76 5.57 4.09 13.76
CA GLN A 76 5.01 2.81 13.30
C GLN A 76 6.06 1.95 12.59
N LEU A 77 6.83 2.54 11.68
CA LEU A 77 7.92 1.83 10.98
C LEU A 77 9.00 1.33 11.95
N ALA A 78 9.38 2.15 12.93
CA ALA A 78 10.34 1.74 13.96
C ALA A 78 9.84 0.55 14.80
N GLN A 79 8.54 0.51 15.14
CA GLN A 79 7.97 -0.64 15.87
C GLN A 79 7.93 -1.90 15.02
N ALA A 80 7.61 -1.79 13.73
CA ALA A 80 7.62 -2.93 12.82
C ALA A 80 9.01 -3.58 12.70
N LEU A 81 10.07 -2.77 12.68
CA LEU A 81 11.47 -3.23 12.65
C LEU A 81 11.91 -3.92 13.95
N VAL A 82 11.33 -3.55 15.10
CA VAL A 82 11.68 -4.15 16.40
C VAL A 82 11.08 -5.55 16.58
N ILE A 83 9.96 -5.84 15.93
CA ILE A 83 9.28 -7.14 16.04
C ILE A 83 9.98 -8.23 15.20
N ASP A 84 10.76 -7.85 14.18
CA ASP A 84 11.44 -8.78 13.27
C ASP A 84 12.87 -9.15 13.70
N VAL A 85 13.21 -8.95 14.99
CA VAL A 85 14.45 -9.50 15.57
C VAL A 85 14.17 -10.95 15.95
N PRO A 86 14.64 -11.96 15.19
CA PRO A 86 14.58 -13.33 15.66
C PRO A 86 15.39 -13.41 16.96
N ALA A 87 14.78 -13.96 18.00
CA ALA A 87 15.46 -14.39 19.20
C ALA A 87 16.55 -15.41 18.80
N ARG A 88 17.71 -14.92 18.41
CA ARG A 88 18.85 -15.74 18.04
C ARG A 88 19.63 -15.97 19.33
N ASP A 89 19.41 -17.16 19.88
CA ASP A 89 20.28 -17.92 20.77
C ASP A 89 21.17 -17.09 21.71
N MET A 90 20.70 -16.88 22.95
CA MET A 90 21.61 -16.88 24.09
C MET A 90 21.59 -18.29 24.68
N ALA A 91 22.52 -19.09 24.18
CA ALA A 91 23.07 -20.25 24.88
C ALA A 91 23.87 -19.79 26.11
#